data_AF-A0A7K1YZM5-F1
#
_entry.id   AF-A0A7K1YZM5-F1
#
_cell.length_a   1.000
_cell.length_b   1.000
_cell.length_c   1.000
_cell.angle_alpha   90.00
_cell.angle_beta   90.00
_cell.angle_gamma   90.00
#
_symmetry.space_group_name_H-M   'P 1'
#
loop_
_entity.id
_entity.type
_entity.pdbx_description
1 polymer ?
#
loop_
_entity_poly.entity_id
_entity_poly.type
_entity_poly.pdbx_seq_one_letter_code
_entity_poly.pdbx_strand_id
1 'polypeptide(L)'
;MRANHPTFVVAICCIFLINLPVKAQVNSGESVPDVTQTIALTNAHVIQSPGQIQEQSNVIIRDGLIVAVGPDAVIPFDAIEIPADSLTVYAGFIDGLSHTGIPQPKQQPEQERPDDPANPPNELAGILPYRDVRDLLDPKDKRIASMRESGFTAAHVVPRGRMLPGLGAIILLGGDTPNEMVYRGETALYAQLSGARRMYPGTDMAVIAKLRQLYRESERRHRVEQLYSEDPTGLERPRYDPVHYAMFPVLEGDRPIFFQTDGVLDLHRVLSIQKELGFPAVLTGLSQSFDAIEKLKLANLPLLLTLELPKELRKDKKEPPTDSTKAAPTDAPVALPEVMHLDYAPDLRVTSFTDIAIEKENLEARRHMAYKTYVSNAATLEAEELSFGFSTGGASPSDLLTNVRKMVDEGLSETAALAALTITPAEILGLTSSMGTVEVGKMGNLVVTKGSIFDEDGEIRYVFVDGRKYDVEPPKKSSAIDGEVGANPVGTWSLTISSPDGEIAGTLMIDGSDDDWSGTLIVEIEPEAAPLEYIAMADNVLTFSFNAGGFGTISSSLTLDADSMNGSFDVPNVGPISVSGTRTSGPEKSTQFYD
;
A
#
# COMPACT_ATOMS: atom_id res chain seq x y z
N MET A 1 16.75 72.91 49.65
CA MET A 1 17.79 73.95 49.77
C MET A 1 19.13 73.31 49.44
N ARG A 2 19.86 73.86 48.44
CA ARG A 2 21.28 73.64 48.06
C ARG A 2 21.64 72.21 47.59
N ALA A 3 21.90 71.93 46.31
CA ALA A 3 22.95 72.40 45.38
C ALA A 3 24.33 71.72 45.56
N ASN A 4 24.75 71.08 44.46
CA ASN A 4 26.10 70.93 43.91
C ASN A 4 27.11 69.89 44.49
N HIS A 5 27.52 68.99 43.57
CA HIS A 5 28.82 68.31 43.38
C HIS A 5 30.06 69.17 43.78
N PRO A 6 31.33 68.67 43.94
CA PRO A 6 31.98 67.63 43.12
C PRO A 6 33.22 66.83 43.70
N THR A 7 33.69 65.84 42.91
CA THR A 7 35.11 65.49 42.57
C THR A 7 36.21 65.02 43.56
N PHE A 8 36.99 64.03 43.03
CA PHE A 8 38.42 63.67 43.24
C PHE A 8 38.78 62.67 44.39
N VAL A 9 39.67 61.67 44.28
CA VAL A 9 40.43 61.05 43.16
C VAL A 9 41.19 59.80 43.69
N VAL A 10 41.34 58.78 42.84
CA VAL A 10 42.45 57.80 42.68
C VAL A 10 42.79 56.79 43.79
N ALA A 11 42.54 55.51 43.48
CA ALA A 11 43.51 54.39 43.61
C ALA A 11 43.03 53.23 42.71
N ILE A 12 43.34 53.26 41.41
CA ILE A 12 44.30 52.34 40.74
C ILE A 12 44.43 50.98 41.45
N CYS A 13 43.67 50.00 40.95
CA CYS A 13 44.04 48.59 41.00
C CYS A 13 43.66 47.98 39.65
N CYS A 14 44.63 47.96 38.73
CA CYS A 14 44.56 47.23 37.48
C CYS A 14 44.63 45.72 37.79
N ILE A 15 43.51 45.02 37.66
CA ILE A 15 43.48 43.58 37.44
C ILE A 15 42.80 43.35 36.09
N PHE A 16 43.63 43.03 35.11
CA PHE A 16 43.36 42.33 33.86
C PHE A 16 41.88 42.02 33.55
N LEU A 17 41.25 42.90 32.77
CA LEU A 17 40.09 42.54 31.94
C LEU A 17 40.60 41.67 30.79
N ILE A 18 40.56 40.36 31.01
CA ILE A 18 40.67 39.36 29.95
C ILE A 18 39.45 39.57 29.04
N ASN A 19 39.68 40.19 27.88
CA ASN A 19 38.78 40.09 26.73
C ASN A 19 38.78 38.63 26.27
N LEU A 20 37.93 37.81 26.88
CA LEU A 20 37.54 36.54 26.28
C LEU A 20 36.65 36.90 25.09
N PRO A 21 37.03 36.59 23.84
CA PRO A 21 36.04 36.51 22.79
C PRO A 21 35.06 35.42 23.23
N VAL A 22 33.83 35.81 23.52
CA VAL A 22 32.72 34.86 23.55
C VAL A 22 32.63 34.31 22.13
N LYS A 23 33.38 33.25 21.85
CA LYS A 23 33.02 32.33 20.78
C LYS A 23 31.76 31.65 21.28
N ALA A 24 30.62 32.26 20.96
CA ALA A 24 29.40 31.50 20.82
C ALA A 24 29.70 30.45 19.75
N GLN A 25 30.15 29.27 20.17
CA GLN A 25 30.02 28.09 19.35
C GLN A 25 28.52 27.83 19.30
N VAL A 26 27.87 28.43 18.31
CA VAL A 26 26.66 27.87 17.74
C VAL A 26 27.10 26.50 17.23
N ASN A 27 26.97 25.50 18.08
CA ASN A 27 27.04 24.12 17.65
C ASN A 27 25.68 23.82 17.01
N SER A 28 25.38 24.46 15.88
CA SER A 28 24.34 24.00 14.97
C SER A 28 24.91 22.74 14.33
N GLY A 29 24.86 21.64 15.08
CA GLY A 29 24.93 20.29 14.52
C GLY A 29 23.70 19.97 13.67
N GLU A 30 22.73 20.89 13.58
CA GLU A 30 21.74 20.94 12.52
C GLU A 30 22.46 21.26 11.21
N SER A 31 22.49 20.28 10.30
CA SER A 31 22.68 20.54 8.89
C SER A 31 21.75 21.69 8.50
N VAL A 32 22.31 22.74 7.88
CA VAL A 32 21.50 23.75 7.18
C VAL A 32 20.54 22.97 6.28
N PRO A 33 19.22 23.28 6.26
CA PRO A 33 18.30 22.58 5.38
C PRO A 33 18.85 22.63 3.96
N ASP A 34 18.82 21.49 3.26
CA ASP A 34 19.18 21.46 1.85
C ASP A 34 18.37 22.55 1.14
N VAL A 35 19.05 23.53 0.56
CA VAL A 35 18.38 24.57 -0.23
C VAL A 35 17.75 23.84 -1.42
N THR A 36 16.45 23.56 -1.33
CA THR A 36 15.74 22.98 -2.48
C THR A 36 15.77 24.02 -3.59
N GLN A 37 16.04 23.57 -4.82
CA GLN A 37 16.04 24.47 -5.97
C GLN A 37 14.66 25.13 -6.12
N THR A 38 14.62 26.40 -6.52
CA THR A 38 13.36 27.04 -6.92
C THR A 38 12.92 26.40 -8.25
N ILE A 39 11.69 25.90 -8.32
CA ILE A 39 11.12 25.26 -9.50
C ILE A 39 9.87 26.02 -9.92
N ALA A 40 9.69 26.24 -11.22
CA ALA A 40 8.50 26.83 -11.80
C ALA A 40 7.88 25.87 -12.82
N LEU A 41 6.70 25.33 -12.52
CA LEU A 41 5.86 24.67 -13.52
C LEU A 41 5.09 25.75 -14.28
N THR A 42 5.27 25.86 -15.59
CA THR A 42 4.72 26.98 -16.37
C THR A 42 3.59 26.55 -17.31
N ASN A 43 2.53 27.35 -17.39
CA ASN A 43 1.39 27.13 -18.30
C ASN A 43 0.68 25.77 -18.13
N ALA A 44 0.52 25.32 -16.88
CA ALA A 44 -0.14 24.05 -16.55
C ALA A 44 -1.66 24.17 -16.39
N HIS A 45 -2.36 23.04 -16.53
CA HIS A 45 -3.73 22.85 -16.04
C HIS A 45 -3.68 22.51 -14.55
N VAL A 46 -3.97 23.45 -13.65
CA VAL A 46 -3.81 23.24 -12.20
C VAL A 46 -5.15 22.88 -11.58
N ILE A 47 -5.27 21.69 -11.00
CA ILE A 47 -6.39 21.33 -10.15
C ILE A 47 -6.03 21.69 -8.70
N GLN A 48 -6.47 22.88 -8.29
CA GLN A 48 -6.13 23.46 -7.01
C GLN A 48 -6.72 22.65 -5.84
N SER A 49 -7.99 22.29 -5.98
CA SER A 49 -8.72 21.39 -5.10
C SER A 49 -9.73 20.62 -5.94
N PRO A 50 -10.36 19.54 -5.41
CA PRO A 50 -11.42 18.85 -6.14
C PRO A 50 -12.48 19.82 -6.68
N GLY A 51 -12.71 19.80 -7.99
CA GLY A 51 -13.66 20.69 -8.69
C GLY A 51 -13.19 22.13 -8.95
N GLN A 52 -11.98 22.53 -8.52
CA GLN A 52 -11.42 23.86 -8.77
C GLN A 52 -10.23 23.79 -9.73
N ILE A 53 -10.45 24.24 -10.96
CA ILE A 53 -9.47 24.17 -12.04
C ILE A 53 -9.00 25.58 -12.40
N GLN A 54 -7.69 25.75 -12.54
CA GLN A 54 -7.06 26.96 -13.07
C GLN A 54 -6.31 26.62 -14.35
N GLU A 55 -6.75 27.22 -15.44
CA GLU A 55 -6.13 27.08 -16.75
C GLU A 55 -4.88 27.95 -16.87
N GLN A 56 -3.91 27.50 -17.68
CA GLN A 56 -2.72 28.28 -18.05
C GLN A 56 -1.99 28.91 -16.86
N SER A 57 -1.85 28.15 -15.78
CA SER A 57 -1.36 28.66 -14.50
C SER A 57 0.08 28.24 -14.24
N ASN A 58 0.84 29.12 -13.60
CA ASN A 58 2.18 28.81 -13.13
C ASN A 58 2.11 28.36 -11.66
N VAL A 59 2.91 27.36 -11.29
CA VAL A 59 3.09 26.90 -9.91
C VAL A 59 4.57 27.05 -9.55
N ILE A 60 4.85 27.87 -8.54
CA ILE A 60 6.21 28.15 -8.11
C ILE A 60 6.46 27.47 -6.77
N ILE A 61 7.49 26.62 -6.74
CA ILE A 61 7.97 25.94 -5.54
C ILE A 61 9.31 26.55 -5.15
N ARG A 62 9.47 26.93 -3.89
CA ARG A 62 10.72 27.44 -3.32
C ARG A 62 10.87 26.91 -1.89
N ASP A 63 12.05 26.39 -1.58
CA ASP A 63 12.37 25.89 -0.23
C ASP A 63 11.35 24.87 0.29
N GLY A 64 10.95 23.93 -0.58
CA GLY A 64 9.95 22.89 -0.29
C GLY A 64 8.49 23.38 -0.24
N LEU A 65 8.22 24.67 -0.43
CA LEU A 65 6.88 25.26 -0.31
C LEU A 65 6.36 25.84 -1.63
N ILE A 66 5.05 25.77 -1.81
CA ILE A 66 4.35 26.49 -2.89
C ILE A 66 4.28 27.96 -2.51
N VAL A 67 4.94 28.83 -3.28
CA VAL A 67 5.00 30.27 -3.00
C VAL A 67 4.09 31.11 -3.89
N ALA A 68 3.68 30.58 -5.05
CA ALA A 68 2.72 31.23 -5.94
C ALA A 68 2.00 30.20 -6.82
N VAL A 69 0.71 30.44 -7.07
CA VAL A 69 -0.15 29.67 -7.99
C VAL A 69 -1.01 30.65 -8.78
N GLY A 70 -1.05 30.50 -10.09
CA GLY A 70 -1.99 31.22 -10.96
C GLY A 70 -1.36 31.72 -12.27
N PRO A 71 -2.17 32.30 -13.18
CA PRO A 71 -1.70 32.73 -14.50
C PRO A 71 -0.71 33.91 -14.44
N ASP A 72 -0.87 34.79 -13.46
CA ASP A 72 -0.01 35.96 -13.26
C ASP A 72 1.13 35.71 -12.27
N ALA A 73 1.33 34.47 -11.82
CA ALA A 73 2.41 34.14 -10.90
C ALA A 73 3.77 34.38 -11.57
N VAL A 74 4.53 35.34 -11.01
CA VAL A 74 5.80 35.80 -11.56
C VAL A 74 6.88 34.73 -11.34
N ILE A 75 7.47 34.28 -12.44
CA ILE A 75 8.56 33.30 -12.41
C ILE A 75 9.83 33.99 -11.91
N PRO A 76 10.43 33.52 -10.79
CA PRO A 76 11.69 34.05 -10.31
C PRO A 76 12.85 33.78 -11.27
N PHE A 77 13.82 34.69 -11.37
CA PHE A 77 14.95 34.56 -12.30
C PHE A 77 15.89 33.39 -11.97
N ASP A 78 15.85 32.91 -10.73
CA ASP A 78 16.62 31.79 -10.20
C ASP A 78 15.86 30.46 -10.28
N ALA A 79 14.63 30.45 -10.82
CA ALA A 79 13.82 29.26 -10.95
C ALA A 79 14.26 28.38 -12.11
N ILE A 80 14.24 27.06 -11.89
CA ILE A 80 14.29 26.07 -12.96
C ILE A 80 12.89 25.98 -13.55
N GLU A 81 12.74 26.47 -14.76
CA GLU A 81 11.49 26.40 -15.51
C GLU A 81 11.29 25.00 -16.09
N ILE A 82 10.13 24.42 -15.80
CA ILE A 82 9.64 23.16 -16.38
C ILE A 82 8.40 23.52 -17.18
N PRO A 83 8.49 23.52 -18.54
CA PRO A 83 7.34 23.70 -19.40
C PRO A 83 6.31 22.63 -19.11
N ALA A 84 5.11 23.05 -18.69
CA ALA A 84 4.00 22.19 -18.34
C ALA A 84 2.82 22.38 -19.29
N ASP A 85 3.10 22.83 -20.52
CA ASP A 85 2.11 22.90 -21.60
C ASP A 85 1.45 21.52 -21.79
N SER A 86 0.12 21.47 -21.73
CA SER A 86 -0.66 20.21 -21.81
C SER A 86 -0.43 19.22 -20.65
N LEU A 87 0.19 19.66 -19.54
CA LEU A 87 0.29 18.87 -18.32
C LEU A 87 -0.74 19.35 -17.29
N THR A 88 -1.22 18.39 -16.50
CA THR A 88 -2.15 18.64 -15.40
C THR A 88 -1.41 18.49 -14.07
N VAL A 89 -1.59 19.46 -13.17
CA VAL A 89 -0.96 19.50 -11.84
C VAL A 89 -2.03 19.28 -10.78
N TYR A 90 -1.83 18.27 -9.94
CA TYR A 90 -2.66 17.92 -8.79
C TYR A 90 -1.85 18.09 -7.50
N ALA A 91 -2.55 18.21 -6.38
CA ALA A 91 -1.93 17.99 -5.08
C ALA A 91 -1.41 16.55 -4.97
N GLY A 92 -0.28 16.39 -4.28
CA GLY A 92 0.30 15.09 -3.96
C GLY A 92 -0.70 14.16 -3.28
N PHE A 93 -0.81 12.90 -3.71
CA PHE A 93 -1.74 11.98 -3.07
C PHE A 93 -1.25 11.57 -1.68
N ILE A 94 -2.20 11.30 -0.78
CA ILE A 94 -1.96 10.97 0.62
C ILE A 94 -2.62 9.63 0.92
N ASP A 95 -1.82 8.68 1.38
CA ASP A 95 -2.29 7.37 1.82
C ASP A 95 -2.70 7.44 3.31
N GLY A 96 -3.99 7.25 3.59
CA GLY A 96 -4.55 7.37 4.94
C GLY A 96 -4.15 6.23 5.89
N LEU A 97 -3.79 5.06 5.36
CA LEU A 97 -3.24 3.94 6.13
C LEU A 97 -2.41 3.02 5.24
N SER A 98 -1.13 2.93 5.57
CA SER A 98 -0.13 2.21 4.80
C SER A 98 0.75 1.31 5.66
N HIS A 99 1.36 0.34 5.00
CA HIS A 99 2.53 -0.37 5.51
C HIS A 99 3.77 -0.12 4.64
N THR A 100 3.75 0.89 3.78
CA THR A 100 4.89 1.28 2.95
C THR A 100 6.08 1.68 3.81
N GLY A 101 7.29 1.22 3.45
CA GLY A 101 8.48 1.44 4.27
C GLY A 101 8.55 0.56 5.52
N ILE A 102 7.52 -0.24 5.83
CA ILE A 102 7.50 -1.11 7.02
C ILE A 102 7.67 -2.56 6.59
N PRO A 103 8.85 -3.17 6.82
CA PRO A 103 9.11 -4.54 6.42
C PRO A 103 8.11 -5.54 7.00
N GLN A 104 7.84 -6.59 6.23
CA GLN A 104 7.11 -7.75 6.76
C GLN A 104 7.92 -8.35 7.92
N PRO A 105 7.30 -8.65 9.07
CA PRO A 105 7.96 -9.36 10.14
C PRO A 105 8.50 -10.70 9.60
N LYS A 106 9.79 -10.98 9.79
CA LYS A 106 10.34 -12.29 9.44
C LYS A 106 9.49 -13.36 10.13
N GLN A 107 9.09 -14.40 9.41
CA GLN A 107 8.45 -15.56 10.04
C GLN A 107 9.43 -16.11 11.07
N GLN A 108 9.13 -15.89 12.34
CA GLN A 108 9.91 -16.48 13.40
C GLN A 108 9.62 -17.99 13.36
N PRO A 109 10.66 -18.85 13.46
CA PRO A 109 10.45 -20.28 13.60
C PRO A 109 9.44 -20.53 14.72
N GLU A 110 8.56 -21.53 14.53
CA GLU A 110 7.41 -21.80 15.40
C GLU A 110 7.86 -21.74 16.87
N GLN A 111 7.59 -20.60 17.53
CA GLN A 111 8.06 -20.38 18.90
C GLN A 111 7.42 -21.43 19.79
N GLU A 112 8.22 -21.99 20.70
CA GLU A 112 7.70 -22.91 21.71
C GLU A 112 6.49 -22.28 22.39
N ARG A 113 5.44 -23.08 22.54
CA ARG A 113 4.20 -22.64 23.19
C ARG A 113 4.58 -22.09 24.57
N PRO A 114 4.19 -20.85 24.93
CA PRO A 114 4.55 -20.31 26.23
C PRO A 114 3.94 -21.16 27.35
N ASP A 115 4.58 -21.13 28.52
CA ASP A 115 4.17 -21.90 29.71
C ASP A 115 2.71 -21.64 30.10
N ASP A 116 2.26 -20.39 29.97
CA ASP A 116 0.86 -19.98 30.17
C ASP A 116 0.28 -19.35 28.88
N PRO A 117 -0.33 -20.17 28.00
CA PRO A 117 -1.00 -19.67 26.80
C PRO A 117 -2.27 -18.87 27.07
N ALA A 118 -2.85 -18.95 28.28
CA ALA A 118 -4.02 -18.16 28.67
C ALA A 118 -3.64 -16.74 29.11
N ASN A 119 -2.38 -16.53 29.49
CA ASN A 119 -1.81 -15.22 29.80
C ASN A 119 -0.39 -15.08 29.23
N PRO A 120 -0.24 -15.10 27.90
CA PRO A 120 1.08 -15.01 27.27
C PRO A 120 1.68 -13.60 27.45
N PRO A 121 3.00 -13.46 27.31
CA PRO A 121 3.66 -12.15 27.17
C PRO A 121 3.01 -11.28 26.10
N ASN A 122 2.98 -9.97 26.32
CA ASN A 122 2.32 -9.01 25.43
C ASN A 122 2.91 -9.01 24.02
N GLU A 123 4.22 -9.19 23.89
CA GLU A 123 4.92 -9.31 22.61
C GLU A 123 4.37 -10.49 21.80
N LEU A 124 4.17 -11.64 22.45
CA LEU A 124 3.59 -12.83 21.83
C LEU A 124 2.10 -12.67 21.57
N ALA A 125 1.37 -11.97 22.44
CA ALA A 125 -0.04 -11.65 22.21
C ALA A 125 -0.25 -10.63 21.07
N GLY A 126 0.81 -9.91 20.67
CA GLY A 126 0.74 -8.78 19.75
C GLY A 126 0.01 -7.57 20.35
N ILE A 127 0.26 -7.31 21.63
CA ILE A 127 -0.25 -6.18 22.41
C ILE A 127 0.93 -5.23 22.66
N LEU A 128 1.28 -4.45 21.64
CA LEU A 128 2.46 -3.61 21.61
C LEU A 128 2.11 -2.13 21.36
N PRO A 129 1.16 -1.53 22.10
CA PRO A 129 0.70 -0.16 21.81
C PRO A 129 1.80 0.90 21.97
N TYR A 130 2.90 0.58 22.65
CA TYR A 130 4.07 1.45 22.82
C TYR A 130 5.10 1.33 21.71
N ARG A 131 4.95 0.38 20.77
CA ARG A 131 5.92 0.18 19.69
C ARG A 131 5.72 1.26 18.64
N ASP A 132 6.75 2.07 18.45
CA ASP A 132 6.73 3.13 17.45
C ASP A 132 7.09 2.58 16.06
N VAL A 133 6.31 2.95 15.05
CA VAL A 133 6.59 2.58 13.66
C VAL A 133 7.87 3.20 13.13
N ARG A 134 8.32 4.35 13.68
CA ARG A 134 9.56 5.03 13.28
C ARG A 134 10.79 4.15 13.47
N ASP A 135 10.79 3.29 14.49
CA ASP A 135 11.86 2.33 14.76
C ASP A 135 11.88 1.17 13.76
N LEU A 136 10.82 1.01 12.96
CA LEU A 136 10.63 -0.07 11.99
C LEU A 136 10.77 0.41 10.55
N LEU A 137 10.95 1.71 10.32
CA LEU A 137 10.98 2.31 9.00
C LEU A 137 12.27 1.95 8.25
N ASP A 138 12.11 1.37 7.06
CA ASP A 138 13.17 1.08 6.10
C ASP A 138 13.04 1.99 4.87
N PRO A 139 13.89 3.03 4.74
CA PRO A 139 13.89 3.94 3.60
C PRO A 139 14.22 3.26 2.26
N LYS A 140 14.82 2.05 2.30
CA LYS A 140 15.22 1.30 1.09
C LYS A 140 14.12 0.38 0.57
N ASP A 141 12.96 0.38 1.22
CA ASP A 141 11.82 -0.37 0.74
C ASP A 141 11.39 0.13 -0.65
N LYS A 142 11.44 -0.77 -1.64
CA LYS A 142 11.08 -0.47 -3.03
C LYS A 142 9.66 0.07 -3.17
N ARG A 143 8.76 -0.29 -2.25
CA ARG A 143 7.38 0.21 -2.24
C ARG A 143 7.32 1.73 -2.10
N ILE A 144 8.29 2.38 -1.47
CA ILE A 144 8.33 3.86 -1.37
C ILE A 144 8.45 4.47 -2.77
N ALA A 145 9.36 3.95 -3.61
CA ALA A 145 9.51 4.40 -4.98
C ALA A 145 8.26 4.10 -5.82
N SER A 146 7.72 2.89 -5.73
CA SER A 146 6.52 2.53 -6.49
C SER A 146 5.27 3.31 -6.05
N MET A 147 5.16 3.67 -4.77
CA MET A 147 4.09 4.55 -4.28
C MET A 147 4.23 5.97 -4.86
N ARG A 148 5.46 6.50 -4.94
CA ARG A 148 5.71 7.77 -5.65
C ARG A 148 5.32 7.66 -7.11
N GLU A 149 5.70 6.59 -7.80
CA GLU A 149 5.34 6.37 -9.21
C GLU A 149 3.82 6.38 -9.45
N SER A 150 3.04 5.95 -8.45
CA SER A 150 1.57 6.02 -8.44
C SER A 150 1.00 7.36 -7.94
N GLY A 151 1.84 8.38 -7.72
CA GLY A 151 1.43 9.74 -7.35
C GLY A 151 1.32 10.01 -5.85
N PHE A 152 1.62 9.03 -4.98
CA PHE A 152 1.60 9.26 -3.54
C PHE A 152 2.86 10.01 -3.09
N THR A 153 2.65 11.03 -2.26
CA THR A 153 3.72 11.90 -1.73
C THR A 153 3.87 11.79 -0.22
N ALA A 154 2.79 11.39 0.47
CA ALA A 154 2.78 11.16 1.90
C ALA A 154 1.96 9.91 2.24
N ALA A 155 2.31 9.27 3.36
CA ALA A 155 1.59 8.10 3.86
C ALA A 155 1.56 8.11 5.39
N HIS A 156 0.39 7.77 5.95
CA HIS A 156 0.29 7.40 7.35
C HIS A 156 0.64 5.92 7.50
N VAL A 157 1.84 5.64 7.98
CA VAL A 157 2.37 4.28 8.12
C VAL A 157 2.09 3.72 9.51
N VAL A 158 1.71 2.45 9.56
CA VAL A 158 1.42 1.73 10.81
C VAL A 158 2.21 0.43 10.90
N PRO A 159 2.56 -0.03 12.11
CA PRO A 159 3.33 -1.24 12.29
C PRO A 159 2.49 -2.48 11.96
N ARG A 160 3.12 -3.51 11.39
CA ARG A 160 2.48 -4.82 11.15
C ARG A 160 2.43 -5.64 12.44
N GLY A 161 1.34 -6.36 12.69
CA GLY A 161 1.20 -7.16 13.91
C GLY A 161 -0.12 -7.91 14.05
N ARG A 162 -0.58 -8.06 15.30
CA ARG A 162 -1.88 -8.67 15.67
C ARG A 162 -2.77 -7.59 16.29
N MET A 163 -3.43 -7.86 17.41
CA MET A 163 -4.45 -7.00 18.03
C MET A 163 -4.09 -5.51 18.14
N LEU A 164 -2.92 -5.17 18.71
CA LEU A 164 -2.47 -3.79 18.90
C LEU A 164 -1.00 -3.66 18.46
N PRO A 165 -0.73 -3.49 17.16
CA PRO A 165 0.64 -3.51 16.65
C PRO A 165 1.52 -2.35 17.10
N GLY A 166 0.94 -1.19 17.44
CA GLY A 166 1.70 -0.02 17.90
C GLY A 166 1.25 1.31 17.31
N LEU A 167 2.11 2.31 17.43
CA LEU A 167 1.86 3.70 17.05
C LEU A 167 2.22 3.94 15.59
N GLY A 168 1.35 4.65 14.87
CA GLY A 168 1.57 5.12 13.52
C GLY A 168 2.32 6.46 13.45
N ALA A 169 2.81 6.78 12.27
CA ALA A 169 3.48 8.04 11.95
C ALA A 169 3.11 8.46 10.53
N ILE A 170 3.16 9.76 10.26
CA ILE A 170 3.03 10.32 8.92
C ILE A 170 4.43 10.52 8.37
N ILE A 171 4.70 9.90 7.21
CA ILE A 171 5.94 10.04 6.48
C ILE A 171 5.69 10.73 5.13
N LEU A 172 6.69 11.47 4.68
CA LEU A 172 6.84 11.85 3.28
C LEU A 172 7.52 10.69 2.56
N LEU A 173 7.05 10.40 1.35
CA LEU A 173 7.62 9.38 0.50
C LEU A 173 8.87 9.91 -0.23
N GLY A 174 9.68 10.72 0.43
CA GLY A 174 10.89 11.34 -0.08
C GLY A 174 11.95 11.43 1.02
N GLY A 175 13.22 11.52 0.62
CA GLY A 175 14.37 11.46 1.53
C GLY A 175 15.06 10.09 1.57
N ASP A 176 16.31 10.08 2.04
CA ASP A 176 17.18 8.89 2.04
C ASP A 176 17.31 8.24 3.42
N THR A 177 16.87 8.94 4.47
CA THR A 177 16.95 8.49 5.86
C THR A 177 15.59 8.54 6.56
N PRO A 178 15.33 7.73 7.60
CA PRO A 178 14.07 7.76 8.32
C PRO A 178 13.74 9.16 8.87
N ASN A 179 14.75 9.90 9.33
CA ASN A 179 14.58 11.23 9.90
C ASN A 179 14.16 12.29 8.87
N GLU A 180 14.61 12.16 7.62
CA GLU A 180 14.14 13.04 6.54
C GLU A 180 12.70 12.70 6.12
N MET A 181 12.32 11.42 6.18
CA MET A 181 11.00 10.97 5.78
C MET A 181 9.91 11.30 6.83
N VAL A 182 10.23 11.25 8.12
CA VAL A 182 9.21 11.41 9.18
C VAL A 182 8.73 12.86 9.26
N TYR A 183 7.46 13.09 8.93
CA TYR A 183 6.79 14.39 9.07
C TYR A 183 6.20 14.58 10.47
N ARG A 184 5.51 13.56 11.00
CA ARG A 184 4.92 13.58 12.35
C ARG A 184 4.90 12.16 12.93
N GLY A 185 5.47 11.98 14.12
CA GLY A 185 5.44 10.71 14.85
C GLY A 185 4.20 10.56 15.75
N GLU A 186 3.92 9.32 16.14
CA GLU A 186 2.91 8.96 17.16
C GLU A 186 1.50 9.53 16.92
N THR A 187 1.06 9.52 15.67
CA THR A 187 -0.17 10.17 15.21
C THR A 187 -1.44 9.39 15.53
N ALA A 188 -1.34 8.07 15.60
CA ALA A 188 -2.47 7.19 15.88
C ALA A 188 -2.00 5.90 16.56
N LEU A 189 -2.91 5.24 17.28
CA LEU A 189 -2.71 3.85 17.69
C LEU A 189 -3.38 2.94 16.65
N TYR A 190 -2.65 1.96 16.11
CA TYR A 190 -3.23 1.00 15.17
C TYR A 190 -3.79 -0.23 15.90
N ALA A 191 -4.99 -0.67 15.52
CA ALA A 191 -5.68 -1.80 16.11
C ALA A 191 -6.40 -2.64 15.04
N GLN A 192 -6.59 -3.93 15.33
CA GLN A 192 -7.31 -4.85 14.46
C GLN A 192 -7.87 -6.04 15.25
N LEU A 193 -8.89 -6.71 14.72
CA LEU A 193 -9.45 -7.93 15.31
C LEU A 193 -8.63 -9.18 14.95
N SER A 194 -7.31 -9.10 15.10
CA SER A 194 -6.38 -10.19 14.81
C SER A 194 -5.80 -10.77 16.09
N GLY A 195 -6.09 -12.03 16.37
CA GLY A 195 -5.66 -12.73 17.59
C GLY A 195 -4.31 -13.44 17.47
N ALA A 196 -3.80 -13.89 18.63
CA ALA A 196 -2.63 -14.73 18.73
C ALA A 196 -3.00 -16.22 18.57
N ARG A 197 -2.46 -16.88 17.54
CA ARG A 197 -2.74 -18.31 17.29
C ARG A 197 -2.31 -19.17 18.49
N ARG A 198 -3.18 -20.08 18.93
CA ARG A 198 -2.97 -21.01 20.08
C ARG A 198 -2.76 -20.33 21.45
N MET A 199 -2.98 -19.02 21.56
CA MET A 199 -2.78 -18.23 22.77
C MET A 199 -3.93 -17.24 22.98
N TYR A 200 -4.08 -16.68 24.18
CA TYR A 200 -5.03 -15.61 24.43
C TYR A 200 -4.42 -14.24 24.11
N PRO A 201 -5.12 -13.32 23.41
CA PRO A 201 -6.44 -13.50 22.81
C PRO A 201 -6.35 -14.10 21.40
N GLY A 202 -6.95 -15.27 21.17
CA GLY A 202 -6.82 -16.01 19.91
C GLY A 202 -8.04 -15.99 18.98
N THR A 203 -9.12 -15.34 19.39
CA THR A 203 -10.38 -15.21 18.63
C THR A 203 -10.87 -13.77 18.72
N ASP A 204 -11.75 -13.33 17.81
CA ASP A 204 -12.29 -11.96 17.82
C ASP A 204 -12.96 -11.62 19.15
N MET A 205 -13.73 -12.56 19.71
CA MET A 205 -14.36 -12.39 21.03
C MET A 205 -13.32 -12.17 22.14
N ALA A 206 -12.22 -12.93 22.10
CA ALA A 206 -11.13 -12.79 23.05
C ALA A 206 -10.38 -11.46 22.87
N VAL A 207 -10.17 -11.02 21.61
CA VAL A 207 -9.54 -9.74 21.28
C VAL A 207 -10.38 -8.59 21.82
N ILE A 208 -11.69 -8.60 21.59
CA ILE A 208 -12.63 -7.61 22.11
C ILE A 208 -12.63 -7.61 23.65
N ALA A 209 -12.66 -8.79 24.28
CA ALA A 209 -12.59 -8.90 25.73
C ALA A 209 -11.28 -8.33 26.29
N LYS A 210 -10.14 -8.63 25.65
CA LYS A 210 -8.83 -8.13 26.03
C LYS A 210 -8.72 -6.62 25.81
N LEU A 211 -9.28 -6.08 24.73
CA LEU A 211 -9.30 -4.64 24.48
C LEU A 211 -10.09 -3.91 25.56
N ARG A 212 -11.28 -4.42 25.88
CA ARG A 212 -12.12 -3.87 26.97
C ARG A 212 -11.40 -3.91 28.32
N GLN A 213 -10.74 -5.04 28.63
CA GLN A 213 -9.94 -5.16 29.84
C GLN A 213 -8.81 -4.14 29.86
N LEU A 214 -8.02 -4.07 28.79
CA LEU A 214 -6.88 -3.17 28.68
C LEU A 214 -7.30 -1.71 28.82
N TYR A 215 -8.40 -1.31 28.17
CA TYR A 215 -8.91 0.06 28.23
C TYR A 215 -9.31 0.45 29.67
N ARG A 216 -10.09 -0.40 30.35
CA ARG A 216 -10.54 -0.16 31.74
C ARG A 216 -9.40 -0.21 32.75
N GLU A 217 -8.40 -1.05 32.52
CA GLU A 217 -7.18 -1.07 33.34
C GLU A 217 -6.34 0.19 33.12
N SER A 218 -6.24 0.66 31.87
CA SER A 218 -5.55 1.91 31.53
C SER A 218 -6.22 3.10 32.18
N GLU A 219 -7.55 3.19 32.10
CA GLU A 219 -8.34 4.26 32.75
C GLU A 219 -8.09 4.30 34.26
N ARG A 220 -8.13 3.14 34.92
CA ARG A 220 -7.86 3.05 36.35
C ARG A 220 -6.44 3.50 36.67
N ARG A 221 -5.46 3.08 35.87
CA ARG A 221 -4.05 3.46 36.08
C ARG A 221 -3.85 4.95 35.87
N HIS A 222 -4.39 5.50 34.79
CA HIS A 222 -4.34 6.92 34.47
C HIS A 222 -4.89 7.77 35.62
N ARG A 223 -6.02 7.36 36.21
CA ARG A 223 -6.59 8.03 37.39
C ARG A 223 -5.65 7.99 38.60
N VAL A 224 -4.99 6.86 38.86
CA VAL A 224 -4.03 6.75 39.97
C VAL A 224 -2.79 7.62 39.72
N GLU A 225 -2.31 7.71 38.47
CA GLU A 225 -1.20 8.61 38.09
C GLU A 225 -1.56 10.08 38.30
N GLN A 226 -2.79 10.48 37.93
CA GLN A 226 -3.30 11.83 38.14
C GLN A 226 -3.37 12.16 39.64
N LEU A 227 -3.99 11.29 40.45
CA LEU A 227 -4.08 11.48 41.89
C LEU A 227 -2.69 11.57 42.55
N TYR A 228 -1.75 10.72 42.16
CA TYR A 228 -0.37 10.76 42.66
C TYR A 228 0.35 12.05 42.25
N SER A 229 0.11 12.55 41.03
CA SER A 229 0.72 13.78 40.52
C SER A 229 0.16 15.04 41.20
N GLU A 230 -1.11 15.01 41.59
CA GLU A 230 -1.78 16.09 42.34
C GLU A 230 -1.38 16.11 43.83
N ASP A 231 -1.46 14.97 44.51
CA ASP A 231 -1.05 14.81 45.91
C ASP A 231 -0.50 13.39 46.18
N PRO A 232 0.83 13.23 46.31
CA PRO A 232 1.46 11.94 46.59
C PRO A 232 1.19 11.42 48.02
N THR A 233 0.58 12.20 48.90
CA THR A 233 0.51 11.91 50.34
C THR A 233 -0.26 10.61 50.62
N GLY A 234 0.44 9.61 51.16
CA GLY A 234 -0.16 8.32 51.51
C GLY A 234 -0.40 7.39 50.32
N LEU A 235 0.06 7.74 49.12
CA LEU A 235 -0.02 6.92 47.92
C LEU A 235 1.35 6.28 47.61
N GLU A 236 1.33 5.04 47.15
CA GLU A 236 2.52 4.42 46.55
C GLU A 236 2.70 4.94 45.13
N ARG A 237 3.95 5.23 44.74
CA ARG A 237 4.27 5.64 43.36
C ARG A 237 3.81 4.54 42.38
N PRO A 238 2.96 4.88 41.40
CA PRO A 238 2.58 3.95 40.35
C PRO A 238 3.80 3.43 39.58
N ARG A 239 3.77 2.15 39.22
CA ARG A 239 4.82 1.54 38.39
C ARG A 239 4.58 1.87 36.94
N TYR A 240 5.66 2.24 36.24
CA TYR A 240 5.64 2.42 34.80
C TYR A 240 5.26 1.10 34.12
N ASP A 241 4.31 1.19 33.20
CA ASP A 241 3.87 0.10 32.37
C ASP A 241 3.66 0.64 30.96
N PRO A 242 4.49 0.21 29.99
CA PRO A 242 4.47 0.80 28.66
C PRO A 242 3.14 0.57 27.94
N VAL A 243 2.40 -0.51 28.26
CA VAL A 243 1.15 -0.80 27.58
C VAL A 243 0.05 0.16 28.02
N HIS A 244 -0.15 0.33 29.33
CA HIS A 244 -1.19 1.26 29.82
C HIS A 244 -0.82 2.72 29.55
N TYR A 245 0.46 3.10 29.66
CA TYR A 245 0.90 4.47 29.38
C TYR A 245 0.68 4.86 27.92
N ALA A 246 0.91 3.94 26.97
CA ALA A 246 0.64 4.20 25.56
C ALA A 246 -0.86 4.41 25.25
N MET A 247 -1.75 3.96 26.14
CA MET A 247 -3.20 4.19 26.02
C MET A 247 -3.64 5.54 26.59
N PHE A 248 -2.83 6.24 27.39
CA PHE A 248 -3.25 7.50 28.03
C PHE A 248 -3.67 8.57 27.01
N PRO A 249 -2.92 8.84 25.92
CA PRO A 249 -3.36 9.81 24.91
C PRO A 249 -4.67 9.43 24.22
N VAL A 250 -5.01 8.14 24.17
CA VAL A 250 -6.29 7.66 23.64
C VAL A 250 -7.43 7.95 24.63
N LEU A 251 -7.19 7.77 25.93
CA LEU A 251 -8.15 8.06 26.99
C LEU A 251 -8.43 9.57 27.11
N GLU A 252 -7.41 10.40 26.87
CA GLU A 252 -7.49 11.87 26.89
C GLU A 252 -8.21 12.42 25.64
N GLY A 253 -8.32 11.62 24.58
CA GLY A 253 -8.93 12.02 23.32
C GLY A 253 -7.95 12.63 22.31
N ASP A 254 -6.68 12.77 22.69
CA ASP A 254 -5.62 13.39 21.88
C ASP A 254 -5.12 12.48 20.74
N ARG A 255 -5.30 11.16 20.88
CA ARG A 255 -4.84 10.17 19.89
C ARG A 255 -5.97 9.24 19.46
N PRO A 256 -6.35 9.21 18.18
CA PRO A 256 -7.32 8.26 17.67
C PRO A 256 -6.77 6.83 17.58
N ILE A 257 -7.66 5.85 17.67
CA ILE A 257 -7.39 4.47 17.26
C ILE A 257 -7.79 4.30 15.79
N PHE A 258 -6.85 3.92 14.94
CA PHE A 258 -7.13 3.49 13.57
C PHE A 258 -7.44 1.99 13.62
N PHE A 259 -8.68 1.62 13.31
CA PHE A 259 -9.18 0.27 13.50
C PHE A 259 -9.48 -0.40 12.15
N GLN A 260 -8.77 -1.49 11.86
CA GLN A 260 -8.99 -2.28 10.66
C GLN A 260 -10.34 -3.00 10.70
N THR A 261 -11.17 -2.75 9.69
CA THR A 261 -12.56 -3.23 9.56
C THR A 261 -12.89 -3.62 8.11
N ASP A 262 -12.19 -4.61 7.56
CA ASP A 262 -12.44 -5.07 6.19
C ASP A 262 -13.84 -5.70 6.06
N GLY A 263 -14.17 -6.64 6.95
CA GLY A 263 -15.44 -7.35 6.93
C GLY A 263 -16.57 -6.63 7.66
N VAL A 264 -17.81 -6.83 7.21
CA VAL A 264 -19.01 -6.25 7.82
C VAL A 264 -19.19 -6.66 9.30
N LEU A 265 -18.84 -7.90 9.64
CA LEU A 265 -18.92 -8.38 11.02
C LEU A 265 -17.90 -7.67 11.93
N ASP A 266 -16.71 -7.41 11.43
CA ASP A 266 -15.67 -6.69 12.16
C ASP A 266 -16.05 -5.24 12.36
N LEU A 267 -16.57 -4.60 11.32
CA LEU A 267 -17.15 -3.26 11.40
C LEU A 267 -18.23 -3.18 12.49
N HIS A 268 -19.19 -4.12 12.53
CA HIS A 268 -20.22 -4.15 13.57
C HIS A 268 -19.64 -4.30 14.98
N ARG A 269 -18.62 -5.15 15.15
CA ARG A 269 -17.95 -5.38 16.44
C ARG A 269 -17.20 -4.13 16.91
N VAL A 270 -16.46 -3.50 16.00
CA VAL A 270 -15.68 -2.28 16.26
C VAL A 270 -16.60 -1.11 16.62
N LEU A 271 -17.67 -0.88 15.87
CA LEU A 271 -18.67 0.15 16.19
C LEU A 271 -19.31 -0.08 17.57
N SER A 272 -19.58 -1.35 17.93
CA SER A 272 -20.14 -1.69 19.24
C SER A 272 -19.17 -1.37 20.39
N ILE A 273 -17.90 -1.75 20.26
CA ILE A 273 -16.91 -1.45 21.31
C ILE A 273 -16.51 0.03 21.35
N GLN A 274 -16.49 0.72 20.20
CA GLN A 274 -16.27 2.16 20.14
C GLN A 274 -17.41 2.91 20.86
N LYS A 275 -18.67 2.52 20.62
CA LYS A 275 -19.83 3.07 21.34
C LYS A 275 -19.81 2.74 22.83
N GLU A 276 -19.30 1.57 23.23
CA GLU A 276 -19.16 1.17 24.64
C GLU A 276 -18.09 1.99 25.38
N LEU A 277 -16.92 2.17 24.77
CA LEU A 277 -15.72 2.71 25.43
C LEU A 277 -15.46 4.19 25.15
N GLY A 278 -16.04 4.74 24.08
CA GLY A 278 -16.01 6.16 23.75
C GLY A 278 -14.65 6.69 23.25
N PHE A 279 -13.73 5.84 22.79
CA PHE A 279 -12.45 6.30 22.27
C PHE A 279 -12.60 6.97 20.89
N PRO A 280 -11.76 7.99 20.57
CA PRO A 280 -11.66 8.53 19.22
C PRO A 280 -11.19 7.44 18.25
N ALA A 281 -11.85 7.31 17.11
CA ALA A 281 -11.60 6.22 16.17
C ALA A 281 -11.62 6.69 14.71
N VAL A 282 -10.82 6.02 13.89
CA VAL A 282 -10.87 6.08 12.42
C VAL A 282 -11.06 4.65 11.93
N LEU A 283 -12.04 4.43 11.05
CA LEU A 283 -12.33 3.11 10.49
C LEU A 283 -11.56 2.91 9.20
N THR A 284 -10.85 1.79 9.06
CA THR A 284 -10.01 1.48 7.89
C THR A 284 -10.39 0.15 7.24
N GLY A 285 -9.93 -0.10 6.01
CA GLY A 285 -10.23 -1.32 5.26
C GLY A 285 -11.55 -1.20 4.51
N LEU A 286 -12.68 -1.24 5.24
CA LEU A 286 -14.03 -0.93 4.76
C LEU A 286 -14.44 -1.62 3.45
N SER A 287 -13.86 -2.77 3.10
CA SER A 287 -14.11 -3.43 1.82
C SER A 287 -15.55 -3.93 1.67
N GLN A 288 -16.24 -4.19 2.79
CA GLN A 288 -17.66 -4.57 2.85
C GLN A 288 -18.57 -3.48 3.44
N SER A 289 -18.19 -2.20 3.38
CA SER A 289 -18.96 -1.12 4.00
C SER A 289 -20.38 -0.94 3.44
N PHE A 290 -20.62 -1.38 2.20
CA PHE A 290 -21.93 -1.33 1.54
C PHE A 290 -23.05 -2.04 2.32
N ASP A 291 -22.74 -3.03 3.15
CA ASP A 291 -23.72 -3.73 4.00
C ASP A 291 -24.03 -3.00 5.33
N ALA A 292 -23.34 -1.90 5.62
CA ALA A 292 -23.41 -1.21 6.91
C ALA A 292 -23.52 0.32 6.81
N ILE A 293 -23.97 0.87 5.67
CA ILE A 293 -24.08 2.31 5.39
C ILE A 293 -24.82 3.06 6.51
N GLU A 294 -26.01 2.60 6.91
CA GLU A 294 -26.80 3.28 7.95
C GLU A 294 -26.02 3.39 9.28
N LYS A 295 -25.24 2.37 9.61
CA LYS A 295 -24.42 2.35 10.82
C LYS A 295 -23.24 3.30 10.73
N LEU A 296 -22.60 3.39 9.56
CA LEU A 296 -21.52 4.34 9.31
C LEU A 296 -22.03 5.78 9.45
N LYS A 297 -23.20 6.10 8.88
CA LYS A 297 -23.86 7.40 9.05
C LYS A 297 -24.13 7.74 10.51
N LEU A 298 -24.69 6.78 11.25
CA LEU A 298 -24.99 6.97 12.68
C LEU A 298 -23.74 7.09 13.54
N ALA A 299 -22.65 6.41 13.18
CA ALA A 299 -21.39 6.45 13.91
C ALA A 299 -20.65 7.78 13.70
N ASN A 300 -20.76 8.38 12.51
CA ASN A 300 -20.12 9.63 12.13
C ASN A 300 -18.61 9.65 12.47
N LEU A 301 -17.94 8.54 12.15
CA LEU A 301 -16.49 8.38 12.32
C LEU A 301 -15.78 8.61 10.99
N PRO A 302 -14.54 9.13 11.00
CA PRO A 302 -13.70 9.21 9.81
C PRO A 302 -13.50 7.84 9.14
N LEU A 303 -13.54 7.81 7.81
CA LEU A 303 -13.52 6.60 6.98
C LEU A 303 -12.31 6.58 6.05
N LEU A 304 -11.57 5.47 6.07
CA LEU A 304 -10.50 5.17 5.12
C LEU A 304 -10.81 3.88 4.36
N LEU A 305 -11.24 4.02 3.11
CA LEU A 305 -11.57 2.91 2.22
C LEU A 305 -10.29 2.30 1.63
N THR A 306 -10.22 0.97 1.56
CA THR A 306 -9.10 0.29 0.90
C THR A 306 -9.12 0.46 -0.62
N LEU A 307 -7.96 0.65 -1.21
CA LEU A 307 -7.73 0.56 -2.66
C LEU A 307 -7.53 -0.89 -3.14
N GLU A 308 -7.51 -1.86 -2.21
CA GLU A 308 -7.42 -3.27 -2.55
C GLU A 308 -8.76 -3.78 -3.07
N LEU A 309 -8.81 -4.08 -4.37
CA LEU A 309 -9.94 -4.74 -5.00
C LEU A 309 -9.71 -6.25 -5.06
N PRO A 310 -10.79 -7.06 -4.95
CA PRO A 310 -10.70 -8.49 -5.21
C PRO A 310 -10.18 -8.75 -6.63
N LYS A 311 -9.54 -9.91 -6.87
CA LYS A 311 -9.10 -10.27 -8.21
C LYS A 311 -10.30 -10.51 -9.13
N GLU A 312 -10.26 -9.91 -10.31
CA GLU A 312 -11.26 -10.12 -11.33
C GLU A 312 -11.24 -11.57 -11.82
N LEU A 313 -12.43 -12.14 -12.04
CA LEU A 313 -12.54 -13.49 -12.56
C LEU A 313 -12.22 -13.49 -14.05
N ARG A 314 -11.15 -14.19 -14.42
CA ARG A 314 -10.87 -14.49 -15.82
C ARG A 314 -12.04 -15.30 -16.37
N LYS A 315 -12.58 -14.89 -17.53
CA LYS A 315 -13.51 -15.73 -18.28
C LYS A 315 -12.74 -16.95 -18.77
N ASP A 316 -13.02 -18.12 -18.21
CA ASP A 316 -12.47 -19.37 -18.73
C ASP A 316 -12.95 -19.56 -20.18
N LYS A 317 -12.10 -19.24 -21.16
CA LYS A 317 -12.33 -19.55 -22.60
C LYS A 317 -12.15 -21.05 -22.92
N LYS A 318 -12.37 -21.95 -21.96
CA LYS A 318 -12.27 -23.39 -22.19
C LYS A 318 -13.66 -24.00 -22.22
N GLU A 319 -14.14 -24.29 -23.44
CA GLU A 319 -15.18 -25.28 -23.66
C GLU A 319 -14.80 -26.57 -22.90
N PRO A 320 -15.76 -27.27 -22.27
CA PRO A 320 -15.47 -28.53 -21.60
C PRO A 320 -14.89 -29.53 -22.61
N PRO A 321 -13.88 -30.33 -22.22
CA PRO A 321 -13.30 -31.32 -23.11
C PRO A 321 -14.37 -32.32 -23.53
N THR A 322 -14.69 -32.32 -24.83
CA THR A 322 -15.45 -33.40 -25.46
C THR A 322 -14.52 -34.58 -25.67
N ASP A 323 -14.46 -35.49 -24.69
CA ASP A 323 -14.21 -36.88 -25.01
C ASP A 323 -14.94 -37.83 -24.05
N SER A 324 -15.07 -39.06 -24.50
CA SER A 324 -16.32 -39.75 -24.64
C SER A 324 -16.32 -41.04 -23.82
N THR A 325 -17.41 -41.32 -23.11
CA THR A 325 -18.02 -42.67 -23.13
C THR A 325 -19.43 -42.69 -22.53
N LYS A 326 -20.38 -42.98 -23.43
CA LYS A 326 -21.70 -43.64 -23.26
C LYS A 326 -22.96 -42.81 -22.99
N ALA A 327 -23.79 -42.84 -24.06
CA ALA A 327 -25.25 -42.94 -24.18
C ALA A 327 -26.04 -41.65 -24.45
N ALA A 328 -26.38 -41.45 -25.73
CA ALA A 328 -27.49 -40.63 -26.24
C ALA A 328 -28.77 -41.50 -26.39
N PRO A 329 -29.97 -40.98 -26.75
CA PRO A 329 -30.39 -39.59 -27.07
C PRO A 329 -31.62 -39.14 -26.24
N THR A 330 -32.01 -37.86 -26.18
CA THR A 330 -32.93 -37.05 -27.03
C THR A 330 -33.16 -35.77 -26.18
N ASP A 331 -33.18 -34.52 -26.64
CA ASP A 331 -33.70 -33.87 -27.84
C ASP A 331 -32.91 -32.58 -28.16
N ALA A 332 -33.10 -32.12 -29.40
CA ALA A 332 -32.67 -30.91 -30.11
C ALA A 332 -31.84 -29.81 -29.39
N PRO A 333 -30.88 -29.17 -30.11
CA PRO A 333 -30.16 -28.00 -29.59
C PRO A 333 -31.13 -26.84 -29.40
N VAL A 334 -31.32 -26.42 -28.14
CA VAL A 334 -31.91 -25.13 -27.85
C VAL A 334 -30.83 -24.09 -28.19
N ALA A 335 -31.10 -23.29 -29.22
CA ALA A 335 -30.28 -22.14 -29.55
C ALA A 335 -30.13 -21.24 -28.31
N LEU A 336 -28.90 -20.76 -28.06
CA LEU A 336 -28.61 -19.73 -27.06
C LEU A 336 -29.55 -18.53 -27.30
N PRO A 337 -30.36 -18.10 -26.33
CA PRO A 337 -31.06 -16.85 -26.44
C PRO A 337 -30.02 -15.73 -26.40
N GLU A 338 -29.97 -14.93 -27.46
CA GLU A 338 -29.55 -13.53 -27.32
C GLU A 338 -30.41 -12.89 -26.22
N VAL A 339 -29.81 -11.96 -25.47
CA VAL A 339 -30.35 -11.18 -24.35
C VAL A 339 -29.97 -11.74 -22.97
N MET A 340 -28.92 -11.15 -22.38
CA MET A 340 -28.78 -11.00 -20.93
C MET A 340 -30.05 -10.31 -20.41
N HIS A 341 -31.03 -11.09 -19.96
CA HIS A 341 -32.17 -10.56 -19.24
C HIS A 341 -31.73 -10.18 -17.83
N LEU A 342 -31.68 -8.86 -17.62
CA LEU A 342 -31.39 -8.16 -16.38
C LEU A 342 -32.58 -8.27 -15.40
N ASP A 343 -33.07 -9.48 -15.11
CA ASP A 343 -34.17 -9.68 -14.15
C ASP A 343 -33.78 -10.72 -13.09
N TYR A 344 -33.58 -10.20 -11.88
CA TYR A 344 -33.27 -10.85 -10.60
C TYR A 344 -34.09 -12.13 -10.31
N ALA A 345 -33.39 -13.25 -10.06
CA ALA A 345 -33.90 -14.40 -9.32
C ALA A 345 -33.17 -14.47 -7.95
N PRO A 346 -33.87 -14.36 -6.80
CA PRO A 346 -33.26 -14.22 -5.48
C PRO A 346 -32.33 -15.37 -5.07
N ASP A 347 -32.47 -16.54 -5.65
CA ASP A 347 -31.84 -17.74 -5.12
C ASP A 347 -30.65 -18.24 -5.92
N LEU A 348 -30.53 -18.06 -7.25
CA LEU A 348 -29.40 -18.55 -8.09
C LEU A 348 -28.81 -19.87 -7.56
N ARG A 349 -29.70 -20.76 -7.14
CA ARG A 349 -29.41 -22.01 -6.46
C ARG A 349 -30.24 -23.04 -7.18
N VAL A 350 -29.57 -24.05 -7.69
CA VAL A 350 -30.28 -25.21 -8.22
C VAL A 350 -31.03 -25.91 -7.08
N THR A 351 -32.26 -26.31 -7.36
CA THR A 351 -33.08 -27.07 -6.39
C THR A 351 -32.57 -28.50 -6.21
N SER A 352 -31.82 -29.02 -7.19
CA SER A 352 -31.18 -30.32 -7.15
C SER A 352 -29.68 -30.23 -7.38
N PHE A 353 -28.89 -30.98 -6.61
CA PHE A 353 -27.45 -31.11 -6.78
C PHE A 353 -27.03 -31.74 -8.11
N THR A 354 -27.99 -32.28 -8.88
CA THR A 354 -27.75 -32.88 -10.20
C THR A 354 -27.57 -31.84 -11.30
N ASP A 355 -28.02 -30.60 -11.10
CA ASP A 355 -28.06 -29.57 -12.13
C ASP A 355 -26.75 -28.76 -12.17
N ILE A 356 -25.62 -29.48 -12.23
CA ILE A 356 -24.27 -28.92 -12.05
C ILE A 356 -23.95 -27.81 -13.04
N ALA A 357 -24.38 -27.94 -14.30
CA ALA A 357 -24.12 -26.93 -15.33
C ALA A 357 -24.78 -25.58 -15.00
N ILE A 358 -26.05 -25.62 -14.59
CA ILE A 358 -26.81 -24.43 -14.19
C ILE A 358 -26.24 -23.84 -12.90
N GLU A 359 -25.84 -24.68 -11.93
CA GLU A 359 -25.22 -24.19 -10.69
C GLU A 359 -23.87 -23.52 -10.94
N LYS A 360 -23.07 -24.01 -11.91
CA LYS A 360 -21.80 -23.40 -12.30
C LYS A 360 -22.01 -22.00 -12.88
N GLU A 361 -22.93 -21.87 -13.83
CA GLU A 361 -23.31 -20.58 -14.42
C GLU A 361 -23.82 -19.60 -13.36
N ASN A 362 -24.72 -20.06 -12.48
CA ASN A 362 -25.23 -19.28 -11.34
C ASN A 362 -24.12 -18.86 -10.37
N LEU A 363 -23.12 -19.71 -10.13
CA LEU A 363 -21.96 -19.37 -9.30
C LEU A 363 -21.11 -18.27 -9.96
N GLU A 364 -20.85 -18.37 -11.26
CA GLU A 364 -20.10 -17.35 -12.02
C GLU A 364 -20.84 -16.01 -12.00
N ALA A 365 -22.15 -16.01 -12.23
CA ALA A 365 -22.99 -14.82 -12.12
C ALA A 365 -22.94 -14.21 -10.70
N ARG A 366 -23.09 -15.02 -9.65
CA ARG A 366 -22.97 -14.56 -8.25
C ARG A 366 -21.62 -13.95 -7.96
N ARG A 367 -20.54 -14.53 -8.47
CA ARG A 367 -19.20 -14.00 -8.24
C ARG A 367 -18.97 -12.69 -9.01
N HIS A 368 -19.45 -12.57 -10.25
CA HIS A 368 -19.36 -11.32 -11.01
C HIS A 368 -20.15 -10.20 -10.34
N MET A 369 -21.37 -10.49 -9.86
CA MET A 369 -22.16 -9.54 -9.07
C MET A 369 -21.43 -9.14 -7.79
N ALA A 370 -20.89 -10.10 -7.03
CA ALA A 370 -20.13 -9.80 -5.82
C ALA A 370 -18.92 -8.91 -6.12
N TYR A 371 -18.14 -9.24 -7.16
CA TYR A 371 -17.01 -8.41 -7.60
C TYR A 371 -17.47 -6.97 -7.90
N LYS A 372 -18.54 -6.81 -8.69
CA LYS A 372 -19.10 -5.49 -9.00
C LYS A 372 -19.47 -4.71 -7.75
N THR A 373 -20.10 -5.36 -6.76
CA THR A 373 -20.43 -4.73 -5.48
C THR A 373 -19.20 -4.23 -4.72
N TYR A 374 -18.07 -4.96 -4.74
CA TYR A 374 -16.83 -4.48 -4.13
C TYR A 374 -16.28 -3.25 -4.85
N VAL A 375 -16.28 -3.25 -6.19
CA VAL A 375 -15.76 -2.12 -6.98
C VAL A 375 -16.65 -0.88 -6.83
N SER A 376 -17.97 -1.05 -6.81
CA SER A 376 -18.93 0.05 -6.64
C SER A 376 -19.10 0.53 -5.20
N ASN A 377 -18.32 -0.01 -4.24
CA ASN A 377 -18.43 0.37 -2.82
C ASN A 377 -18.10 1.85 -2.60
N ALA A 378 -17.07 2.38 -3.25
CA ALA A 378 -16.71 3.80 -3.17
C ALA A 378 -17.84 4.70 -3.69
N ALA A 379 -18.43 4.33 -4.84
CA ALA A 379 -19.59 5.02 -5.41
C ALA A 379 -20.81 4.96 -4.48
N THR A 380 -21.00 3.84 -3.78
CA THR A 380 -22.07 3.68 -2.79
C THR A 380 -21.88 4.61 -1.60
N LEU A 381 -20.65 4.75 -1.08
CA LEU A 381 -20.35 5.70 0.00
C LEU A 381 -20.60 7.15 -0.44
N GLU A 382 -20.16 7.52 -1.65
CA GLU A 382 -20.40 8.84 -2.23
C GLU A 382 -21.89 9.16 -2.39
N ALA A 383 -22.66 8.24 -3.01
CA ALA A 383 -24.10 8.40 -3.22
C ALA A 383 -24.87 8.59 -1.91
N GLU A 384 -24.32 8.05 -0.82
CA GLU A 384 -24.87 8.14 0.53
C GLU A 384 -24.29 9.35 1.31
N GLU A 385 -23.53 10.23 0.67
CA GLU A 385 -22.91 11.45 1.22
C GLU A 385 -21.92 11.17 2.37
N LEU A 386 -21.32 9.98 2.40
CA LEU A 386 -20.27 9.64 3.35
C LEU A 386 -18.91 10.06 2.77
N SER A 387 -18.24 11.02 3.43
CA SER A 387 -16.87 11.40 3.09
C SER A 387 -15.89 10.30 3.50
N PHE A 388 -14.95 9.95 2.61
CA PHE A 388 -13.92 8.95 2.85
C PHE A 388 -12.59 9.35 2.21
N GLY A 389 -11.48 8.92 2.82
CA GLY A 389 -10.16 8.92 2.21
C GLY A 389 -9.79 7.52 1.73
N PHE A 390 -8.76 7.41 0.89
CA PHE A 390 -8.22 6.12 0.49
C PHE A 390 -7.08 5.65 1.39
N SER A 391 -6.92 4.33 1.48
CA SER A 391 -5.80 3.63 2.10
C SER A 391 -5.31 2.52 1.18
N THR A 392 -4.01 2.25 1.13
CA THR A 392 -3.51 1.17 0.24
C THR A 392 -3.86 -0.21 0.75
N GLY A 393 -4.01 -0.40 2.06
CA GLY A 393 -4.26 -1.71 2.64
C GLY A 393 -3.20 -2.74 2.22
N GLY A 394 -3.63 -3.84 1.58
CA GLY A 394 -2.77 -4.87 0.99
C GLY A 394 -2.51 -4.71 -0.51
N ALA A 395 -3.03 -3.67 -1.17
CA ALA A 395 -2.89 -3.47 -2.61
C ALA A 395 -1.42 -3.27 -3.04
N SER A 396 -1.08 -3.79 -4.23
CA SER A 396 0.21 -3.50 -4.86
C SER A 396 0.24 -2.04 -5.32
N PRO A 397 1.36 -1.31 -5.13
CA PRO A 397 1.51 0.05 -5.64
C PRO A 397 1.19 0.21 -7.13
N SER A 398 1.50 -0.82 -7.95
CA SER A 398 1.23 -0.86 -9.39
C SER A 398 -0.26 -0.82 -9.75
N ASP A 399 -1.13 -1.28 -8.84
CA ASP A 399 -2.55 -1.48 -9.13
C ASP A 399 -3.41 -0.32 -8.61
N LEU A 400 -2.82 0.61 -7.85
CA LEU A 400 -3.57 1.63 -7.11
C LEU A 400 -4.40 2.53 -8.03
N LEU A 401 -3.76 3.16 -9.02
CA LEU A 401 -4.47 4.05 -9.94
C LEU A 401 -5.44 3.28 -10.83
N THR A 402 -5.07 2.07 -11.25
CA THR A 402 -5.96 1.18 -12.00
C THR A 402 -7.22 0.87 -11.19
N ASN A 403 -7.09 0.61 -9.89
CA ASN A 403 -8.22 0.33 -9.01
C ASN A 403 -9.09 1.58 -8.80
N VAL A 404 -8.50 2.76 -8.66
CA VAL A 404 -9.26 4.02 -8.60
C VAL A 404 -10.06 4.24 -9.88
N ARG A 405 -9.44 4.03 -11.06
CA ARG A 405 -10.12 4.14 -12.36
C ARG A 405 -11.30 3.18 -12.47
N LYS A 406 -11.11 1.91 -12.07
CA LYS A 406 -12.20 0.92 -12.00
C LYS A 406 -13.35 1.36 -11.10
N MET A 407 -13.07 2.01 -9.97
CA MET A 407 -14.12 2.55 -9.10
C MET A 407 -14.87 3.72 -9.76
N VAL A 408 -14.16 4.56 -10.52
CA VAL A 408 -14.75 5.66 -11.31
C VAL A 408 -15.63 5.12 -12.43
N ASP A 409 -15.17 4.10 -13.16
CA ASP A 409 -15.94 3.42 -14.21
C ASP A 409 -17.24 2.79 -13.67
N GLU A 410 -17.22 2.35 -12.41
CA GLU A 410 -18.38 1.80 -11.70
C GLU A 410 -19.22 2.86 -10.95
N GLY A 411 -18.96 4.15 -11.18
CA GLY A 411 -19.85 5.25 -10.82
C GLY A 411 -19.36 6.20 -9.73
N LEU A 412 -18.13 6.06 -9.22
CA LEU A 412 -17.52 7.05 -8.35
C LEU A 412 -17.19 8.32 -9.16
N SER A 413 -17.58 9.51 -8.70
CA SER A 413 -17.22 10.73 -9.42
C SER A 413 -15.72 11.01 -9.33
N GLU A 414 -15.13 11.55 -10.41
CA GLU A 414 -13.71 11.97 -10.42
C GLU A 414 -13.40 12.98 -9.32
N THR A 415 -14.37 13.84 -8.97
CA THR A 415 -14.20 14.84 -7.91
C THR A 415 -14.12 14.17 -6.54
N ALA A 416 -14.98 13.19 -6.24
CA ALA A 416 -14.91 12.42 -5.00
C ALA A 416 -13.67 11.53 -4.95
N ALA A 417 -13.31 10.89 -6.06
CA ALA A 417 -12.07 10.11 -6.16
C ALA A 417 -10.83 10.97 -5.88
N LEU A 418 -10.76 12.17 -6.46
CA LEU A 418 -9.66 13.10 -6.20
C LEU A 418 -9.66 13.60 -4.75
N ALA A 419 -10.83 13.89 -4.19
CA ALA A 419 -10.95 14.27 -2.78
C ALA A 419 -10.44 13.17 -1.85
N ALA A 420 -10.81 11.93 -2.11
CA ALA A 420 -10.39 10.75 -1.36
C ALA A 420 -8.88 10.44 -1.48
N LEU A 421 -8.22 10.88 -2.56
CA LEU A 421 -6.77 10.81 -2.72
C LEU A 421 -6.00 11.99 -2.08
N THR A 422 -6.66 13.12 -1.81
CA THR A 422 -5.99 14.39 -1.45
C THR A 422 -6.55 15.01 -0.16
N ILE A 423 -7.61 15.81 -0.25
CA ILE A 423 -8.08 16.65 0.86
C ILE A 423 -8.70 15.84 2.00
N THR A 424 -9.45 14.77 1.70
CA THR A 424 -10.11 13.96 2.74
C THR A 424 -9.10 13.25 3.65
N PRO A 425 -8.09 12.51 3.16
CA PRO A 425 -7.06 11.98 4.04
C PRO A 425 -6.25 13.08 4.74
N ALA A 426 -6.05 14.25 4.12
CA ALA A 426 -5.43 15.40 4.80
C ALA A 426 -6.26 15.89 5.99
N GLU A 427 -7.58 15.93 5.89
CA GLU A 427 -8.50 16.28 6.99
C GLU A 427 -8.43 15.26 8.11
N ILE A 428 -8.54 13.97 7.78
CA ILE A 428 -8.52 12.86 8.75
C ILE A 428 -7.20 12.84 9.55
N LEU A 429 -6.08 13.15 8.88
CA LEU A 429 -4.74 13.13 9.48
C LEU A 429 -4.30 14.47 10.09
N GLY A 430 -5.12 15.53 9.98
CA GLY A 430 -4.78 16.86 10.49
C GLY A 430 -3.59 17.50 9.76
N LEU A 431 -3.61 17.43 8.43
CA LEU A 431 -2.57 17.87 7.49
C LEU A 431 -3.00 19.02 6.57
N THR A 432 -4.25 19.47 6.63
CA THR A 432 -4.85 20.46 5.71
C THR A 432 -4.12 21.80 5.64
N SER A 433 -3.45 22.20 6.73
CA SER A 433 -2.62 23.40 6.79
C SER A 433 -1.33 23.31 5.96
N SER A 434 -0.95 22.10 5.57
CA SER A 434 0.38 21.78 5.05
C SER A 434 0.36 21.01 3.73
N MET A 435 -0.68 20.22 3.44
CA MET A 435 -0.84 19.49 2.17
C MET A 435 -2.33 19.19 1.89
N GLY A 436 -2.63 18.60 0.73
CA GLY A 436 -3.98 18.20 0.30
C GLY A 436 -4.63 19.12 -0.76
N THR A 437 -4.02 20.26 -1.08
CA THR A 437 -4.41 21.17 -2.18
C THR A 437 -3.17 21.87 -2.74
N VAL A 438 -3.29 22.46 -3.93
CA VAL A 438 -2.23 23.28 -4.58
C VAL A 438 -2.42 24.75 -4.19
N GLU A 439 -2.02 25.11 -2.97
CA GLU A 439 -2.22 26.45 -2.42
C GLU A 439 -0.93 27.05 -1.86
N VAL A 440 -0.82 28.37 -1.90
CA VAL A 440 0.33 29.11 -1.36
C VAL A 440 0.49 28.83 0.13
N GLY A 441 1.73 28.54 0.55
CA GLY A 441 2.10 28.21 1.92
C GLY A 441 2.04 26.71 2.25
N LYS A 442 1.49 25.88 1.37
CA LYS A 442 1.52 24.41 1.51
C LYS A 442 2.82 23.84 0.95
N MET A 443 3.16 22.62 1.35
CA MET A 443 4.32 21.90 0.82
C MET A 443 4.17 21.69 -0.69
N GLY A 444 5.31 21.70 -1.39
CA GLY A 444 5.44 21.38 -2.81
C GLY A 444 5.27 19.88 -3.07
N ASN A 445 4.23 19.28 -2.52
CA ASN A 445 3.82 17.91 -2.77
C ASN A 445 2.83 17.93 -3.94
N LEU A 446 3.27 17.53 -5.13
CA LEU A 446 2.49 17.64 -6.36
C LEU A 446 2.60 16.38 -7.21
N VAL A 447 1.54 16.05 -7.93
CA VAL A 447 1.55 15.07 -9.03
C VAL A 447 1.35 15.83 -10.33
N VAL A 448 2.23 15.60 -11.30
CA VAL A 448 2.13 16.19 -12.64
C VAL A 448 1.92 15.08 -13.65
N THR A 449 0.83 15.17 -14.40
CA THR A 449 0.43 14.17 -15.38
C THR A 449 0.31 14.74 -16.77
N LYS A 450 0.37 13.86 -17.75
CA LYS A 450 -0.14 14.10 -19.10
C LYS A 450 -1.55 13.53 -19.17
N GLY A 451 -2.54 14.37 -19.48
CA GLY A 451 -3.96 13.99 -19.43
C GLY A 451 -4.52 13.91 -18.00
N SER A 452 -5.77 13.47 -17.85
CA SER A 452 -6.37 13.27 -16.53
C SER A 452 -5.81 12.01 -15.87
N ILE A 453 -5.66 12.02 -14.54
CA ILE A 453 -5.27 10.81 -13.77
C ILE A 453 -6.31 9.68 -13.89
N PHE A 454 -7.56 10.03 -14.20
CA PHE A 454 -8.68 9.09 -14.34
C PHE A 454 -8.83 8.52 -15.75
N ASP A 455 -8.18 9.12 -16.74
CA ASP A 455 -8.15 8.57 -18.10
C ASP A 455 -7.26 7.32 -18.15
N GLU A 456 -7.62 6.32 -18.97
CA GLU A 456 -6.79 5.11 -19.17
C GLU A 456 -5.38 5.47 -19.67
N ASP A 457 -5.28 6.45 -20.57
CA ASP A 457 -4.03 6.98 -21.13
C ASP A 457 -3.35 8.05 -20.26
N GLY A 458 -3.90 8.35 -19.09
CA GLY A 458 -3.32 9.28 -18.12
C GLY A 458 -1.98 8.76 -17.61
N GLU A 459 -0.92 9.55 -17.80
CA GLU A 459 0.45 9.18 -17.43
C GLU A 459 1.03 10.17 -16.40
N ILE A 460 1.49 9.66 -15.25
CA ILE A 460 2.26 10.47 -14.30
C ILE A 460 3.66 10.70 -14.89
N ARG A 461 4.08 11.97 -14.92
CA ARG A 461 5.39 12.40 -15.46
C ARG A 461 6.35 12.77 -14.34
N TYR A 462 5.85 13.56 -13.39
CA TYR A 462 6.65 14.05 -12.28
C TYR A 462 5.88 13.95 -10.99
N VAL A 463 6.59 13.64 -9.93
CA VAL A 463 6.06 13.67 -8.57
C VAL A 463 7.01 14.51 -7.73
N PHE A 464 6.48 15.52 -7.07
CA PHE A 464 7.22 16.38 -6.17
C PHE A 464 6.89 15.96 -4.75
N VAL A 465 7.93 15.72 -3.94
CA VAL A 465 7.80 15.44 -2.51
C VAL A 465 8.72 16.40 -1.78
N ASP A 466 8.17 17.23 -0.89
CA ASP A 466 8.90 18.29 -0.20
C ASP A 466 9.64 19.22 -1.18
N GLY A 467 9.01 19.51 -2.32
CA GLY A 467 9.61 20.28 -3.42
C GLY A 467 10.74 19.59 -4.20
N ARG A 468 11.17 18.38 -3.80
CA ARG A 468 12.14 17.58 -4.56
C ARG A 468 11.43 16.87 -5.71
N LYS A 469 11.92 17.05 -6.94
CA LYS A 469 11.36 16.42 -8.16
C LYS A 469 11.83 14.98 -8.30
N TYR A 470 10.88 14.08 -8.52
CA TYR A 470 11.10 12.70 -8.94
C TYR A 470 10.52 12.51 -10.33
N ASP A 471 11.32 12.01 -11.26
CA ASP A 471 10.87 11.63 -12.60
C ASP A 471 10.22 10.25 -12.54
N VAL A 472 9.03 10.12 -13.11
CA VAL A 472 8.32 8.85 -13.24
C VAL A 472 8.53 8.37 -14.67
N GLU A 473 9.22 7.24 -14.82
CA GLU A 473 9.31 6.61 -16.12
C GLU A 473 7.91 6.10 -16.49
N PRO A 474 7.39 6.42 -17.69
CA PRO A 474 6.13 5.86 -18.12
C PRO A 474 6.28 4.34 -18.08
N PRO A 475 5.25 3.59 -17.60
CA PRO A 475 5.28 2.14 -17.72
C PRO A 475 5.55 1.84 -19.19
N LYS A 476 6.57 1.02 -19.48
CA LYS A 476 6.85 0.61 -20.85
C LYS A 476 5.58 -0.05 -21.37
N LYS A 477 4.74 0.69 -22.11
CA LYS A 477 3.63 0.12 -22.88
C LYS A 477 4.31 -0.96 -23.70
N SER A 478 3.98 -2.23 -23.45
CA SER A 478 4.34 -3.31 -24.35
C SER A 478 3.81 -2.86 -25.70
N SER A 479 4.71 -2.36 -26.56
CA SER A 479 4.33 -1.97 -27.91
C SER A 479 3.65 -3.19 -28.48
N ALA A 480 2.39 -3.03 -28.93
CA ALA A 480 1.84 -3.95 -29.89
C ALA A 480 2.84 -4.00 -31.05
N ILE A 481 3.65 -5.05 -31.08
CA ILE A 481 4.56 -5.30 -32.19
C ILE A 481 3.66 -5.86 -33.28
N ASP A 482 3.25 -5.00 -34.20
CA ASP A 482 2.98 -5.41 -35.55
C ASP A 482 4.24 -6.12 -36.08
N GLY A 483 4.19 -7.46 -36.09
CA GLY A 483 5.00 -8.33 -36.93
C GLY A 483 6.52 -8.30 -36.72
N GLU A 484 7.01 -9.01 -35.70
CA GLU A 484 8.13 -9.95 -35.86
C GLU A 484 8.06 -10.96 -34.70
N VAL A 485 8.23 -12.25 -35.01
CA VAL A 485 7.96 -13.40 -34.12
C VAL A 485 8.81 -13.27 -32.84
N GLY A 486 8.20 -12.81 -31.75
CA GLY A 486 8.77 -12.90 -30.41
C GLY A 486 9.00 -14.37 -30.05
N ALA A 487 10.14 -14.68 -29.44
CA ALA A 487 10.49 -16.05 -29.08
C ALA A 487 9.40 -16.66 -28.18
N ASN A 488 8.75 -17.72 -28.63
CA ASN A 488 7.71 -18.41 -27.88
C ASN A 488 8.37 -19.53 -27.03
N PRO A 489 8.29 -19.50 -25.69
CA PRO A 489 8.91 -20.51 -24.84
C PRO A 489 8.12 -21.83 -24.79
N VAL A 490 6.89 -21.86 -25.33
CA VAL A 490 5.97 -23.01 -25.29
C VAL A 490 6.54 -24.22 -26.03
N GLY A 491 6.59 -25.35 -25.36
CA GLY A 491 7.12 -26.58 -25.90
C GLY A 491 7.85 -27.43 -24.86
N THR A 492 8.40 -28.54 -25.33
CA THR A 492 9.29 -29.38 -24.53
C THR A 492 10.73 -29.08 -24.90
N TRP A 493 11.59 -28.96 -23.90
CA TRP A 493 12.99 -28.61 -24.04
C TRP A 493 13.87 -29.63 -23.30
N SER A 494 14.93 -30.08 -23.95
CA SER A 494 15.98 -30.89 -23.34
C SER A 494 17.08 -29.95 -22.82
N LEU A 495 17.33 -29.97 -21.51
CA LEU A 495 18.33 -29.16 -20.82
C LEU A 495 19.58 -29.98 -20.48
N THR A 496 20.73 -29.31 -20.52
CA THR A 496 22.02 -29.76 -19.97
C THR A 496 22.49 -28.73 -18.95
N ILE A 497 22.61 -29.16 -17.69
CA ILE A 497 23.00 -28.33 -16.54
C ILE A 497 24.44 -28.70 -16.17
N SER A 498 25.37 -27.74 -16.22
CA SER A 498 26.80 -27.97 -16.00
C SER A 498 27.18 -27.71 -14.54
N SER A 499 26.99 -28.71 -13.67
CA SER A 499 27.36 -28.65 -12.25
C SER A 499 28.86 -28.92 -12.03
N PRO A 500 29.49 -28.44 -10.94
CA PRO A 500 30.87 -28.80 -10.59
C PRO A 500 31.14 -30.33 -10.50
N ASP A 501 30.10 -31.12 -10.20
CA ASP A 501 30.18 -32.58 -10.07
C ASP A 501 29.92 -33.35 -11.38
N GLY A 502 29.61 -32.63 -12.47
CA GLY A 502 29.33 -33.21 -13.80
C GLY A 502 28.12 -32.59 -14.50
N GLU A 503 27.88 -33.00 -15.74
CA GLU A 503 26.70 -32.59 -16.51
C GLU A 503 25.47 -33.38 -16.09
N ILE A 504 24.35 -32.67 -15.94
CA ILE A 504 23.06 -33.24 -15.50
C ILE A 504 22.03 -32.95 -16.59
N ALA A 505 21.31 -33.98 -17.03
CA ALA A 505 20.22 -33.82 -17.98
C ALA A 505 18.92 -33.39 -17.27
N GLY A 506 18.11 -32.58 -17.96
CA GLY A 506 16.77 -32.22 -17.51
C GLY A 506 15.80 -32.03 -18.67
N THR A 507 14.51 -32.07 -18.37
CA THR A 507 13.41 -31.83 -19.33
C THR A 507 12.53 -30.72 -18.79
N LEU A 508 12.42 -29.63 -19.54
CA LEU A 508 11.58 -28.47 -19.24
C LEU A 508 10.37 -28.47 -20.17
N MET A 509 9.17 -28.48 -19.61
CA MET A 509 7.91 -28.39 -20.34
C MET A 509 7.25 -27.05 -20.02
N ILE A 510 6.90 -26.30 -21.05
CA ILE A 510 6.20 -25.00 -20.92
C ILE A 510 4.96 -25.04 -21.80
N ASP A 511 3.83 -24.64 -21.23
CA ASP A 511 2.53 -24.55 -21.89
C ASP A 511 1.84 -23.22 -21.51
N GLY A 512 0.89 -22.76 -22.34
CA GLY A 512 0.17 -21.50 -22.18
C GLY A 512 0.37 -20.52 -23.34
N SER A 513 -0.17 -19.32 -23.23
CA SER A 513 -0.06 -18.25 -24.24
C SER A 513 -0.14 -16.87 -23.57
N ASP A 514 0.38 -15.84 -24.25
CA ASP A 514 0.22 -14.43 -23.87
C ASP A 514 0.52 -14.12 -22.38
N ASP A 515 1.77 -14.37 -21.96
CA ASP A 515 2.29 -14.13 -20.60
C ASP A 515 1.60 -14.89 -19.45
N ASP A 516 0.75 -15.88 -19.76
CA ASP A 516 0.14 -16.81 -18.79
C ASP A 516 0.71 -18.23 -18.96
N TRP A 517 2.00 -18.38 -18.66
CA TRP A 517 2.70 -19.65 -18.80
C TRP A 517 2.60 -20.52 -17.55
N SER A 518 2.49 -21.81 -17.80
CA SER A 518 2.68 -22.87 -16.81
C SER A 518 3.78 -23.79 -17.30
N GLY A 519 4.43 -24.50 -16.38
CA GLY A 519 5.44 -25.45 -16.78
C GLY A 519 5.87 -26.36 -15.66
N THR A 520 6.61 -27.39 -16.05
CA THR A 520 7.25 -28.33 -15.15
C THR A 520 8.68 -28.56 -15.57
N LEU A 521 9.55 -28.78 -14.59
CA LEU A 521 10.93 -29.17 -14.80
C LEU A 521 11.17 -30.52 -14.14
N ILE A 522 11.78 -31.43 -14.88
CA ILE A 522 12.25 -32.73 -14.39
C ILE A 522 13.77 -32.75 -14.56
N VAL A 523 14.51 -33.05 -13.50
CA VAL A 523 15.98 -33.17 -13.55
C VAL A 523 16.36 -34.62 -13.24
N GLU A 524 17.34 -35.19 -13.94
CA GLU A 524 17.65 -36.63 -13.82
C GLU A 524 18.01 -37.09 -12.39
N ILE A 525 18.64 -36.21 -11.60
CA ILE A 525 19.01 -36.49 -10.20
C ILE A 525 17.79 -36.53 -9.28
N GLU A 526 16.73 -35.80 -9.62
CA GLU A 526 15.48 -35.73 -8.86
C GLU A 526 14.30 -35.85 -9.84
N PRO A 527 13.92 -37.08 -10.24
CA PRO A 527 12.98 -37.33 -11.34
C PRO A 527 11.52 -36.98 -10.99
N GLU A 528 11.28 -36.25 -9.91
CA GLU A 528 9.98 -35.71 -9.56
C GLU A 528 9.74 -34.39 -10.32
N ALA A 529 8.54 -34.23 -10.88
CA ALA A 529 8.22 -33.03 -11.65
C ALA A 529 8.04 -31.83 -10.71
N ALA A 530 8.96 -30.86 -10.80
CA ALA A 530 8.88 -29.61 -10.07
C ALA A 530 8.02 -28.61 -10.86
N PRO A 531 6.88 -28.12 -10.32
CA PRO A 531 6.12 -27.08 -10.96
C PRO A 531 6.90 -25.77 -10.96
N LEU A 532 6.79 -25.01 -12.06
CA LEU A 532 7.41 -23.70 -12.18
C LEU A 532 6.52 -22.62 -11.56
N GLU A 533 7.13 -21.68 -10.85
CA GLU A 533 6.52 -20.51 -10.23
C GLU A 533 7.15 -19.23 -10.80
N TYR A 534 6.36 -18.15 -10.87
CA TYR A 534 6.81 -16.83 -11.37
C TYR A 534 7.45 -16.88 -12.77
N ILE A 535 6.80 -17.60 -13.70
CA ILE A 535 7.24 -17.65 -15.09
C ILE A 535 6.97 -16.30 -15.75
N ALA A 536 7.98 -15.70 -16.37
CA ALA A 536 7.88 -14.45 -17.12
C ALA A 536 8.88 -14.44 -18.28
N MET A 537 8.60 -13.66 -19.33
CA MET A 537 9.60 -13.29 -20.33
C MET A 537 9.73 -11.78 -20.42
N ALA A 538 10.96 -11.36 -20.65
CA ALA A 538 11.25 -10.03 -21.19
C ALA A 538 12.38 -10.17 -22.22
N ASP A 539 12.24 -9.58 -23.41
CA ASP A 539 13.32 -9.47 -24.41
C ASP A 539 14.05 -10.81 -24.71
N ASN A 540 13.28 -11.88 -24.92
CA ASN A 540 13.73 -13.28 -25.11
C ASN A 540 14.36 -13.96 -23.88
N VAL A 541 14.37 -13.33 -22.70
CA VAL A 541 14.83 -13.95 -21.46
C VAL A 541 13.64 -14.53 -20.72
N LEU A 542 13.58 -15.85 -20.63
CA LEU A 542 12.65 -16.61 -19.79
C LEU A 542 13.19 -16.69 -18.36
N THR A 543 12.43 -16.17 -17.42
CA THR A 543 12.69 -16.29 -15.98
C THR A 543 11.60 -17.11 -15.31
N PHE A 544 11.99 -17.96 -14.37
CA PHE A 544 11.06 -18.70 -13.52
C PHE A 544 11.78 -19.13 -12.24
N SER A 545 11.04 -19.71 -11.31
CA SER A 545 11.60 -20.37 -10.14
C SER A 545 10.95 -21.73 -9.94
N PHE A 546 11.63 -22.64 -9.26
CA PHE A 546 11.11 -23.94 -8.92
C PHE A 546 11.74 -24.42 -7.61
N ASN A 547 11.05 -25.30 -6.91
CA ASN A 547 11.57 -25.90 -5.69
C ASN A 547 12.33 -27.19 -6.03
N ALA A 548 13.62 -27.24 -5.72
CA ALA A 548 14.48 -28.40 -5.91
C ALA A 548 14.80 -29.05 -4.56
N GLY A 549 13.74 -29.47 -3.85
CA GLY A 549 13.83 -30.21 -2.60
C GLY A 549 14.88 -29.66 -1.63
N GLY A 550 15.94 -30.45 -1.40
CA GLY A 550 17.04 -30.16 -0.47
C GLY A 550 17.87 -28.91 -0.78
N PHE A 551 17.74 -28.32 -1.97
CA PHE A 551 18.43 -27.09 -2.39
C PHE A 551 17.58 -25.83 -2.28
N GLY A 552 16.29 -25.97 -1.93
CA GLY A 552 15.34 -24.86 -1.81
C GLY A 552 14.87 -24.31 -3.15
N THR A 553 14.37 -23.07 -3.14
CA THR A 553 13.87 -22.39 -4.35
C THR A 553 15.04 -21.91 -5.22
N ILE A 554 15.14 -22.47 -6.41
CA ILE A 554 16.12 -22.08 -7.43
C ILE A 554 15.45 -21.07 -8.37
N SER A 555 16.17 -20.00 -8.72
CA SER A 555 15.72 -19.03 -9.72
C SER A 555 16.47 -19.22 -11.04
N SER A 556 15.78 -18.98 -12.14
CA SER A 556 16.22 -19.24 -13.50
C SER A 556 16.23 -17.97 -14.33
N SER A 557 17.24 -17.82 -15.18
CA SER A 557 17.31 -16.80 -16.23
C SER A 557 17.90 -17.43 -17.48
N LEU A 558 17.07 -17.73 -18.47
CA LEU A 558 17.43 -18.40 -19.72
C LEU A 558 17.09 -17.52 -20.91
N THR A 559 18.08 -17.18 -21.73
CA THR A 559 17.87 -16.47 -22.99
C THR A 559 17.52 -17.46 -24.09
N LEU A 560 16.40 -17.23 -24.78
CA LEU A 560 15.92 -18.02 -25.90
C LEU A 560 16.41 -17.45 -27.22
N ASP A 561 16.89 -18.34 -28.08
CA ASP A 561 17.19 -18.06 -29.48
C ASP A 561 16.58 -19.19 -30.33
N ALA A 562 15.38 -18.92 -30.85
CA ALA A 562 14.52 -19.85 -31.59
C ALA A 562 14.26 -21.19 -30.86
N ASP A 563 15.00 -22.24 -31.23
CA ASP A 563 14.91 -23.60 -30.67
C ASP A 563 16.07 -23.94 -29.74
N SER A 564 16.85 -22.94 -29.33
CA SER A 564 17.91 -23.06 -28.33
C SER A 564 17.68 -22.11 -27.16
N MET A 565 18.17 -22.48 -25.98
CA MET A 565 18.22 -21.59 -24.82
C MET A 565 19.55 -21.72 -24.07
N ASN A 566 20.04 -20.63 -23.51
CA ASN A 566 21.24 -20.61 -22.69
C ASN A 566 21.07 -19.64 -21.52
N GLY A 567 21.61 -19.97 -20.36
CA GLY A 567 21.55 -19.10 -19.19
C GLY A 567 22.06 -19.76 -17.93
N SER A 568 21.43 -19.45 -16.80
CA SER A 568 21.86 -19.99 -15.51
C SER A 568 20.72 -20.24 -14.54
N PHE A 569 20.92 -21.22 -13.67
CA PHE A 569 20.15 -21.44 -12.45
C PHE A 569 20.94 -20.91 -11.25
N ASP A 570 20.36 -19.98 -10.49
CA ASP A 570 20.95 -19.49 -9.25
C ASP A 570 20.51 -20.38 -8.09
N VAL A 571 21.45 -21.18 -7.60
CA VAL A 571 21.21 -22.17 -6.55
C VAL A 571 21.63 -21.60 -5.20
N PRO A 572 20.74 -21.58 -4.19
CA PRO A 572 21.06 -21.08 -2.86
C PRO A 572 22.33 -21.71 -2.27
N ASN A 573 23.26 -20.88 -1.80
CA ASN A 573 24.57 -21.25 -1.23
C ASN A 573 25.59 -21.88 -2.21
N VAL A 574 25.26 -22.01 -3.49
CA VAL A 574 26.17 -22.53 -4.54
C VAL A 574 26.48 -21.45 -5.58
N GLY A 575 25.50 -20.60 -5.91
CA GLY A 575 25.61 -19.55 -6.93
C GLY A 575 25.13 -20.00 -8.31
N PRO A 576 25.39 -19.20 -9.36
CA PRO A 576 24.86 -19.46 -10.70
C PRO A 576 25.55 -20.66 -11.37
N ILE A 577 24.74 -21.62 -11.81
CA ILE A 577 25.15 -22.81 -12.58
C ILE A 577 24.69 -22.64 -14.02
N SER A 578 25.57 -22.88 -14.99
CA SER A 578 25.24 -22.74 -16.41
C SER A 578 24.27 -23.81 -16.89
N VAL A 579 23.30 -23.38 -17.69
CA VAL A 579 22.28 -24.23 -18.32
C VAL A 579 22.21 -23.93 -19.81
N SER A 580 22.13 -24.98 -20.60
CA SER A 580 21.87 -24.91 -22.04
C SER A 580 20.72 -25.85 -22.40
N GLY A 581 19.94 -25.53 -23.42
CA GLY A 581 18.80 -26.34 -23.80
C GLY A 581 18.42 -26.26 -25.28
N THR A 582 17.76 -27.30 -25.77
CA THR A 582 17.25 -27.40 -27.15
C THR A 582 15.80 -27.83 -27.17
N ARG A 583 14.99 -27.23 -28.05
CA ARG A 583 13.55 -27.55 -28.17
C ARG A 583 13.37 -28.89 -28.86
N THR A 584 12.67 -29.81 -28.20
CA THR A 584 12.35 -31.14 -28.72
C THR A 584 10.93 -31.23 -29.27
N SER A 585 10.02 -30.34 -28.87
CA SER A 585 8.68 -30.19 -29.46
C SER A 585 8.19 -28.73 -29.37
N GLY A 586 7.67 -28.17 -30.47
CA GLY A 586 7.06 -26.84 -30.50
C GLY A 586 5.55 -26.85 -30.23
N PRO A 587 4.88 -25.67 -30.20
CA PRO A 587 3.43 -25.60 -30.07
C PRO A 587 2.76 -26.30 -31.25
N GLU A 588 1.76 -27.16 -31.00
CA GLU A 588 1.03 -27.83 -32.07
C GLU A 588 0.45 -26.80 -33.04
N LYS A 589 0.93 -26.80 -34.29
CA LYS A 589 0.34 -25.98 -35.35
C LYS A 589 -1.05 -26.55 -35.65
N SER A 590 -2.10 -25.86 -35.24
CA SER A 590 -3.46 -26.14 -35.72
C SER A 590 -3.47 -26.03 -37.25
N THR A 591 -3.52 -27.16 -37.95
CA THR A 591 -3.81 -27.22 -39.38
C THR A 591 -5.20 -26.66 -39.63
N GLN A 592 -5.27 -25.43 -40.14
CA GLN A 592 -6.47 -24.89 -40.78
C GLN A 592 -6.79 -25.77 -42.01
N PHE A 593 -7.90 -26.50 -41.96
CA PHE A 593 -8.55 -26.97 -43.19
C PHE A 593 -9.55 -25.89 -43.62
N TYR A 594 -9.25 -25.24 -44.74
CA TYR A 594 -10.23 -24.56 -45.56
C TYR A 594 -11.01 -25.63 -46.34
N ASP A 595 -12.32 -25.70 -46.11
CA ASP A 595 -13.37 -25.68 -47.15
C ASP A 595 -14.74 -25.40 -46.51
#